data_AF-A0A940L5V6-F1
#
_entry.id   AF-A0A940L5V6-F1
#
_cell.length_a   1.000
_cell.length_b   1.000
_cell.length_c   1.000
_cell.angle_alpha   90.00
_cell.angle_beta   90.00
_cell.angle_gamma   90.00
#
_symmetry.space_group_name_H-M   'P 1'
#
loop_
_entity.id
_entity.type
_entity.pdbx_description
1 polymer ?
#
loop_
_entity_poly.entity_id
_entity_poly.type
_entity_poly.pdbx_seq_one_letter_code
_entity_poly.pdbx_strand_id
1 'polypeptide(L)'
;MGIGDKMRGMATSAQEGVKSTTMSLLHIGLRLITGFLVGMTLALIGQELIGYGTFALIFAVIVVMAVLMKIMSPWSFGQILIFDLIVVLVGMLLRMYILVAP
;
A
#
# COMPACT_ATOMS: atom_id res chain seq x y z
N MET A 1 -28.63 -34.10 -14.75
CA MET A 1 -27.54 -33.09 -14.75
C MET A 1 -26.37 -33.68 -15.50
N GLY A 2 -26.22 -33.31 -16.77
CA GLY A 2 -25.24 -33.91 -17.66
C GLY A 2 -23.82 -33.54 -17.25
N ILE A 3 -22.83 -34.35 -17.66
CA ILE A 3 -21.41 -34.04 -17.47
C ILE A 3 -21.07 -32.65 -18.08
N GLY A 4 -21.78 -32.24 -19.14
CA GLY A 4 -21.71 -30.88 -19.70
C GLY A 4 -22.13 -29.76 -18.76
N ASP A 5 -23.13 -29.95 -17.91
CA ASP A 5 -23.57 -28.95 -16.92
C ASP A 5 -22.56 -28.85 -15.77
N LYS A 6 -21.99 -29.98 -15.34
CA LYS A 6 -20.90 -30.00 -14.33
C LYS A 6 -19.64 -29.33 -14.86
N MET A 7 -19.25 -29.59 -16.12
CA MET A 7 -18.09 -28.94 -16.75
C MET A 7 -18.30 -27.44 -16.92
N ARG A 8 -19.49 -26.99 -17.31
CA ARG A 8 -19.83 -25.55 -17.38
C ARG A 8 -19.79 -24.91 -16.00
N GLY A 9 -20.38 -25.53 -14.98
CA GLY A 9 -20.30 -25.05 -13.60
C GLY A 9 -18.85 -24.92 -13.10
N MET A 10 -18.01 -25.91 -13.40
CA MET A 10 -16.59 -25.90 -13.02
C MET A 10 -15.79 -24.79 -13.73
N ALA A 11 -16.06 -24.55 -15.02
CA ALA A 11 -15.44 -23.46 -15.78
C ALA A 11 -15.85 -22.08 -15.23
N THR A 12 -17.13 -21.90 -14.87
CA THR A 12 -17.61 -20.66 -14.26
C THR A 12 -16.98 -20.42 -12.89
N SER A 13 -16.90 -21.45 -12.03
CA SER A 13 -16.24 -21.34 -10.73
C SER A 13 -14.74 -21.03 -10.85
N ALA A 14 -14.06 -21.60 -11.85
CA ALA A 14 -12.66 -21.29 -12.12
C ALA A 14 -12.48 -19.83 -12.58
N GLN A 15 -13.34 -19.34 -13.48
CA GLN A 15 -13.32 -17.95 -13.95
C GLN A 15 -13.56 -16.94 -12.81
N GLU A 16 -14.52 -17.22 -11.92
CA GLU A 16 -14.78 -16.39 -10.74
C GLU A 16 -13.62 -16.43 -9.74
N GLY A 17 -13.03 -17.61 -9.51
CA GLY A 17 -11.86 -17.78 -8.64
C GLY A 17 -10.65 -17.00 -9.13
N VAL A 18 -10.38 -17.03 -10.44
CA VAL A 18 -9.28 -16.25 -11.05
C VAL A 18 -9.54 -14.76 -10.91
N LYS A 19 -10.75 -14.28 -11.21
CA LYS A 19 -11.09 -12.85 -11.11
C LYS A 19 -10.98 -12.33 -9.68
N SER A 20 -11.46 -13.10 -8.70
CA SER A 20 -11.36 -12.78 -7.27
C SER A 20 -9.90 -12.73 -6.79
N THR A 21 -9.10 -13.72 -7.18
CA THR A 21 -7.67 -13.79 -6.81
C THR A 21 -6.89 -12.60 -7.36
N THR A 22 -7.10 -12.26 -8.64
CA THR A 22 -6.43 -11.12 -9.29
C THR A 22 -6.76 -9.81 -8.57
N MET A 23 -8.02 -9.58 -8.20
CA MET A 23 -8.40 -8.37 -7.44
C MET A 23 -7.76 -8.32 -6.06
N SER A 24 -7.70 -9.46 -5.35
CA SER A 24 -7.06 -9.53 -4.03
C SER A 24 -5.55 -9.26 -4.11
N LEU A 25 -4.86 -9.83 -5.11
CA LEU A 25 -3.44 -9.60 -5.33
C LEU A 25 -3.14 -8.13 -5.67
N LEU A 26 -3.95 -7.51 -6.53
CA LEU A 26 -3.84 -6.09 -6.83
C LEU A 26 -3.99 -5.22 -5.58
N HIS A 27 -4.98 -5.56 -4.75
CA HIS A 27 -5.25 -4.81 -3.53
C HIS A 27 -4.11 -4.93 -2.51
N ILE A 28 -3.54 -6.11 -2.34
CA ILE A 28 -2.37 -6.34 -1.48
C ILE A 28 -1.15 -5.62 -2.04
N GLY A 29 -0.90 -5.72 -3.36
CA GLY A 29 0.21 -5.05 -4.02
C GLY A 29 0.17 -3.53 -3.83
N LEU A 30 -1.01 -2.93 -3.99
CA LEU A 30 -1.18 -1.49 -3.81
C LEU A 30 -0.91 -1.06 -2.37
N ARG A 31 -1.45 -1.79 -1.37
CA ARG A 31 -1.16 -1.53 0.05
C ARG A 31 0.32 -1.63 0.37
N LEU A 32 1.01 -2.61 -0.22
CA LEU A 32 2.43 -2.82 -0.01
C LEU A 32 3.26 -1.66 -0.57
N ILE A 33 2.94 -1.22 -1.78
CA ILE A 33 3.60 -0.07 -2.42
C ILE A 33 3.36 1.22 -1.61
N THR A 34 2.11 1.52 -1.27
CA THR A 34 1.77 2.70 -0.45
C THR A 34 2.47 2.66 0.91
N GLY A 35 2.34 1.54 1.62
CA GLY A 35 2.93 1.37 2.95
C GLY A 35 4.46 1.47 2.92
N PHE A 36 5.09 0.95 1.87
CA PHE A 36 6.54 1.07 1.69
C PHE A 36 6.95 2.51 1.41
N LEU A 37 6.29 3.21 0.48
CA LEU A 37 6.64 4.60 0.15
C LEU A 37 6.48 5.52 1.36
N VAL A 38 5.32 5.50 2.00
CA VAL A 38 5.04 6.35 3.16
C VAL A 38 5.92 5.96 4.35
N GLY A 39 6.12 4.65 4.58
CA GLY A 39 6.99 4.15 5.63
C GLY A 39 8.45 4.58 5.45
N MET A 40 8.97 4.50 4.22
CA MET A 40 10.29 5.00 3.86
C MET A 40 10.41 6.51 4.07
N THR A 41 9.43 7.29 3.62
CA THR A 41 9.45 8.74 3.82
C THR A 41 9.47 9.11 5.30
N LEU A 42 8.62 8.50 6.12
CA LEU A 42 8.58 8.76 7.56
C LEU A 42 9.86 8.31 8.27
N ALA A 43 10.42 7.16 7.90
CA ALA A 43 11.67 6.68 8.47
C ALA A 43 12.88 7.54 8.06
N LEU A 44 12.89 8.11 6.85
CA LEU A 44 13.93 9.05 6.42
C LEU A 44 13.82 10.38 7.18
N ILE A 45 12.60 10.90 7.36
CA ILE A 45 12.38 12.09 8.20
C ILE A 45 12.86 11.84 9.63
N GLY A 46 12.50 10.68 10.22
CA GLY A 46 12.96 10.30 11.55
C GLY A 46 14.49 10.19 11.64
N GLN A 47 15.14 9.68 10.58
CA GLN A 47 16.59 9.59 10.51
C GLN A 47 17.24 10.97 10.49
N GLU A 48 16.70 11.91 9.71
CA GLU A 48 17.22 13.27 9.63
C GLU A 48 17.07 14.03 10.96
N LEU A 49 15.97 13.80 11.68
CA LEU A 49 15.71 14.46 12.96
C LEU A 49 16.54 13.91 14.14
N ILE A 50 16.75 12.59 14.19
CA ILE A 50 17.36 11.90 15.34
C ILE A 50 18.82 11.49 15.06
N GLY A 51 19.21 11.35 13.79
CA GLY A 51 20.56 10.96 13.37
C GLY A 51 20.88 9.48 13.60
N TYR A 52 19.89 8.58 13.63
CA TYR A 52 20.15 7.16 13.88
C TYR A 52 20.77 6.44 12.67
N GLY A 53 21.52 5.36 12.95
CA GLY A 53 22.22 4.58 11.93
C GLY A 53 21.32 3.69 11.06
N THR A 54 21.89 3.11 10.00
CA THR A 54 21.17 2.32 8.98
C THR A 54 20.37 1.14 9.54
N PHE A 55 20.87 0.47 10.58
CA PHE A 55 20.14 -0.65 11.20
C PHE A 55 18.81 -0.19 11.83
N ALA A 56 18.85 0.95 12.54
CA ALA A 56 17.65 1.56 13.13
C ALA A 56 16.69 2.07 12.04
N LEU A 57 17.21 2.56 10.90
CA LEU A 57 16.39 2.93 9.75
C LEU A 57 15.62 1.74 9.19
N ILE A 58 16.30 0.62 8.92
CA ILE A 58 15.64 -0.58 8.38
C ILE A 58 14.55 -1.05 9.33
N PHE A 59 14.84 -1.07 10.64
CA PHE A 59 13.85 -1.40 11.65
C PHE A 59 12.66 -0.44 11.64
N ALA A 60 12.91 0.88 11.62
CA ALA A 60 11.87 1.90 11.58
C ALA A 60 10.99 1.76 10.32
N VAL A 61 11.58 1.55 9.14
CA VAL A 61 10.85 1.31 7.89
C VAL A 61 9.93 0.12 8.02
N ILE A 62 10.43 -1.03 8.50
CA ILE A 62 9.63 -2.25 8.64
C ILE A 62 8.48 -2.05 9.64
N VAL A 63 8.74 -1.41 10.78
CA VAL A 63 7.72 -1.14 11.80
C VAL A 63 6.63 -0.21 11.27
N VAL A 64 7.01 0.91 10.66
CA VAL A 64 6.04 1.88 10.11
C VAL A 64 5.26 1.24 8.96
N MET A 65 5.92 0.48 8.08
CA MET A 65 5.25 -0.25 7.00
C MET A 65 4.24 -1.26 7.56
N ALA A 66 4.59 -2.03 8.59
CA ALA A 66 3.70 -3.00 9.23
C ALA A 66 2.48 -2.31 9.88
N VAL A 67 2.70 -1.14 10.51
CA VAL A 67 1.62 -0.32 11.07
C VAL A 67 0.68 0.18 9.97
N LEU A 68 1.22 0.71 8.87
CA LEU A 68 0.42 1.18 7.74
C LEU A 68 -0.38 0.05 7.09
N MET A 69 0.24 -1.13 6.89
CA MET A 69 -0.43 -2.33 6.40
C MET A 69 -1.63 -2.71 7.28
N LYS A 70 -1.47 -2.63 8.61
CA LYS A 70 -2.54 -2.94 9.56
C LYS A 70 -3.67 -1.90 9.51
N ILE A 71 -3.33 -0.61 9.45
CA ILE A 71 -4.30 0.49 9.35
C ILE A 71 -5.10 0.42 8.05
N MET A 72 -4.43 0.12 6.93
CA MET A 72 -5.04 0.03 5.61
C MET A 72 -5.76 -1.31 5.38
N SER A 73 -5.67 -2.26 6.33
CA SER A 73 -6.28 -3.59 6.18
C SER A 73 -7.79 -3.62 5.93
N PRO A 74 -8.63 -2.72 6.50
CA PRO A 74 -10.06 -2.67 6.23
C PRO A 74 -10.42 -1.73 5.07
N TRP A 75 -9.45 -1.05 4.45
CA TRP A 75 -9.73 -0.02 3.44
C TRP A 75 -10.02 -0.63 2.08
N SER A 76 -10.92 -0.01 1.33
CA SER A 76 -11.18 -0.36 -0.07
C SER A 76 -10.10 0.18 -1.00
N PHE A 77 -10.01 -0.40 -2.20
CA PHE A 77 -9.07 0.03 -3.24
C PHE A 77 -9.16 1.54 -3.52
N GLY A 78 -10.37 2.09 -3.63
CA GLY A 78 -10.58 3.52 -3.87
C GLY A 78 -10.12 4.41 -2.71
N GLN A 79 -10.33 3.98 -1.47
CA GLN A 79 -9.88 4.73 -0.28
C GLN A 79 -8.35 4.83 -0.22
N ILE A 80 -7.64 3.76 -0.59
CA ILE A 80 -6.18 3.78 -0.63
C ILE A 80 -5.68 4.74 -1.70
N LEU A 81 -6.31 4.74 -2.88
CA LEU A 81 -5.91 5.61 -3.98
C LEU A 81 -6.16 7.10 -3.67
N ILE A 82 -7.26 7.40 -2.98
CA ILE A 82 -7.53 8.75 -2.47
C ILE A 82 -6.48 9.15 -1.41
N PHE A 83 -6.12 8.23 -0.51
CA PHE A 83 -5.08 8.48 0.47
C PHE A 83 -3.73 8.79 -0.19
N ASP A 84 -3.31 8.00 -1.17
CA ASP A 84 -2.08 8.24 -1.93
C ASP A 84 -2.09 9.63 -2.59
N LEU A 85 -3.21 10.01 -3.20
CA LEU A 85 -3.38 11.34 -3.80
C LEU A 85 -3.19 12.45 -2.76
N ILE A 86 -3.80 12.30 -1.58
CA ILE A 86 -3.68 13.28 -0.47
C ILE A 86 -2.24 13.34 0.01
N VAL A 87 -1.58 12.21 0.22
CA VAL A 87 -0.18 12.15 0.69
C VAL A 87 0.75 12.85 -0.30
N VAL A 88 0.57 12.61 -1.60
CA VAL A 88 1.36 13.28 -2.64
C VAL A 88 1.12 14.78 -2.64
N LEU A 89 -0.14 15.22 -2.56
CA LEU A 89 -0.50 16.64 -2.49
C LEU A 89 0.12 17.33 -1.26
N VAL A 90 0.02 16.69 -0.09
CA VAL A 90 0.63 17.20 1.14
C VAL A 90 2.15 17.26 1.02
N GLY A 91 2.80 16.24 0.46
CA GLY A 91 4.24 16.22 0.22
C GLY A 91 4.69 17.35 -0.71
N MET A 92 3.92 17.63 -1.77
CA MET A 92 4.20 18.75 -2.68
C MET A 92 4.04 20.11 -1.99
N LEU A 93 3.01 20.28 -1.15
CA LEU A 93 2.84 21.48 -0.36
C LEU A 93 4.00 21.67 0.63
N LEU A 94 4.38 20.63 1.37
CA LEU A 94 5.51 20.67 2.30
C LEU A 94 6.82 21.02 1.59
N ARG A 95 7.06 20.44 0.40
CA ARG A 95 8.23 20.78 -0.43
C ARG A 95 8.27 22.27 -0.77
N MET A 96 7.13 22.86 -1.13
CA MET A 96 7.03 24.30 -1.41
C MET A 96 7.38 25.14 -0.16
N TYR A 97 6.87 24.77 1.01
CA TYR A 97 7.21 25.46 2.26
C TYR A 97 8.69 25.34 2.63
N ILE A 98 9.30 24.15 2.48
CA ILE A 98 10.71 23.93 2.79
C ILE A 98 11.63 24.70 1.82
N LEU A 99 11.26 24.80 0.54
CA LEU A 99 12.06 25.53 -0.47
C LEU A 99 11.93 27.05 -0.39
N VAL A 100 10.83 27.55 0.20
CA VAL A 100 10.57 28.99 0.36
C VAL A 100 11.09 29.52 1.70
N ALA A 101 11.31 28.63 2.69
CA ALA A 101 11.99 29.00 3.92
C ALA A 101 13.50 29.17 3.65
N PRO A 102 14.06 30.39 3.83
CA PRO A 102 15.49 30.65 3.68
C PRO A 102 16.34 29.99 4.77
#